data_AF-A0A7V0Y4I4-F1
#
_entry.id   AF-A0A7V0Y4I4-F1
#
_cell.length_a   1.000
_cell.length_b   1.000
_cell.length_c   1.000
_cell.angle_alpha   90.00
_cell.angle_beta   90.00
_cell.angle_gamma   90.00
#
_symmetry.space_group_name_H-M   'P 1'
#
loop_
_entity.id
_entity.type
_entity.pdbx_description
1 polymer ?
#
loop_
_entity_poly.entity_id
_entity_poly.type
_entity_poly.pdbx_seq_one_letter_code
_entity_poly.pdbx_strand_id
1 'polypeptide(L)' 'MALKRLRMICAGGDKTLAEWDTETITPQRLAEIEKEFNDKMAQGWFAADISDKRDVLIREFDPNAEILLIPRVQGGL' A
#
# COMPACT_ATOMS: atom_id res chain seq x y z
N MET A 1 1.02 -6.93 -20.81
CA MET A 1 0.16 -6.56 -19.67
C MET A 1 1.09 -6.10 -18.56
N ALA A 2 0.89 -4.89 -18.04
CA ALA A 2 1.75 -4.36 -16.98
C ALA A 2 1.34 -5.03 -15.67
N LEU A 3 2.25 -5.79 -15.07
CA LEU A 3 2.08 -6.40 -13.74
C LEU A 3 1.70 -5.29 -12.75
N LYS A 4 0.45 -5.30 -12.27
CA LYS A 4 0.00 -4.40 -11.21
C LYS A 4 0.49 -4.97 -9.89
N ARG A 5 1.41 -4.24 -9.25
CA ARG A 5 2.07 -4.66 -8.03
C ARG A 5 1.58 -3.79 -6.91
N LEU A 6 0.98 -4.39 -5.89
CA LEU A 6 0.71 -3.67 -4.66
C LEU A 6 2.00 -3.72 -3.81
N ARG A 7 2.58 -2.56 -3.46
CA ARG A 7 3.91 -2.45 -2.84
C ARG A 7 3.88 -1.67 -1.54
N MET A 8 3.86 -2.38 -0.42
CA MET A 8 4.07 -1.72 0.88
C MET A 8 5.55 -1.39 1.07
N ILE A 9 5.94 -0.12 1.08
CA ILE A 9 7.35 0.30 1.22
C ILE A 9 7.46 1.25 2.42
N CYS A 10 8.29 0.92 3.41
CA CYS A 10 8.59 1.85 4.51
C CYS A 10 9.37 3.07 4.01
N ALA A 11 9.20 4.22 4.67
CA ALA A 11 9.81 5.51 4.31
C ALA A 11 11.36 5.53 4.18
N GLY A 12 12.05 4.46 4.59
CA GLY A 12 13.47 4.26 4.33
C GLY A 12 13.81 3.71 2.94
N GLY A 13 12.83 3.31 2.11
CA GLY A 13 13.04 2.76 0.77
C GLY A 13 13.59 1.33 0.72
N ASP A 14 14.20 0.86 1.81
CA ASP A 14 15.01 -0.38 1.81
C ASP A 14 14.21 -1.67 2.05
N LYS A 15 12.96 -1.57 2.51
CA LYS A 15 12.11 -2.74 2.82
C LYS A 15 10.78 -2.67 2.10
N THR A 16 10.63 -3.54 1.10
CA THR A 16 9.33 -4.00 0.61
C THR A 16 8.73 -4.91 1.70
N LEU A 17 7.65 -4.47 2.34
CA LEU A 17 6.93 -5.23 3.36
C LEU A 17 6.14 -6.38 2.71
N ALA A 18 5.59 -6.14 1.51
CA ALA A 18 4.99 -7.16 0.67
C ALA A 18 4.87 -6.65 -0.78
N GLU A 19 5.07 -7.55 -1.75
CA GLU A 19 4.75 -7.35 -3.17
C GLU A 19 3.76 -8.44 -3.56
N TRP A 20 2.62 -8.05 -4.16
CA TRP A 20 1.59 -8.99 -4.62
C TRP A 20 1.20 -8.71 -6.05
N ASP A 21 0.90 -9.78 -6.79
CA ASP A 21 0.28 -9.71 -8.11
C ASP A 21 -1.24 -9.75 -7.96
N THR A 22 -1.90 -8.65 -8.31
CA THR A 22 -3.35 -8.50 -8.17
C THR A 22 -4.15 -9.33 -9.18
N GLU A 23 -3.53 -9.88 -10.23
CA GLU A 23 -4.22 -10.72 -11.22
C GLU A 23 -4.39 -12.18 -10.77
N THR A 24 -3.58 -12.64 -9.80
CA THR A 24 -3.59 -14.03 -9.32
C THR A 24 -4.06 -14.18 -7.88
N ILE A 25 -4.36 -13.07 -7.20
CA ILE A 25 -4.80 -13.06 -5.82
C ILE A 25 -6.24 -13.57 -5.67
N THR A 26 -6.46 -14.44 -4.68
CA THR A 26 -7.82 -14.90 -4.38
C THR A 26 -8.62 -13.79 -3.69
N PRO A 27 -9.97 -13.78 -3.82
CA PRO A 27 -10.81 -12.80 -3.13
C PRO A 27 -10.62 -12.79 -1.61
N GLN A 28 -10.35 -13.96 -1.02
CA GLN A 28 -10.06 -14.09 0.42
C GLN A 28 -8.77 -13.36 0.79
N ARG A 29 -7.73 -13.54 0.00
CA ARG A 29 -6.44 -12.88 0.23
C ARG A 29 -6.53 -11.38 -0.01
N LEU A 30 -7.38 -10.94 -0.94
CA LEU A 30 -7.65 -9.52 -1.15
C LEU A 30 -8.29 -8.87 0.07
N ALA A 31 -9.27 -9.54 0.70
CA ALA A 31 -9.90 -9.06 1.93
C ALA A 31 -8.92 -8.98 3.11
N GLU A 32 -7.94 -9.89 3.18
CA GLU A 32 -6.86 -9.82 4.19
C GLU A 32 -5.95 -8.61 3.98
N ILE A 33 -5.62 -8.30 2.72
CA ILE A 33 -4.83 -7.11 2.37
C ILE A 33 -5.59 -5.83 2.68
N GLU A 34 -6.87 -5.77 2.33
CA GLU A 34 -7.72 -4.62 2.65
C GLU A 34 -7.79 -4.39 4.16
N LYS A 35 -7.93 -5.47 4.93
CA LYS A 35 -7.88 -5.40 6.40
C LYS A 35 -6.54 -4.84 6.89
N GLU A 36 -5.42 -5.34 6.39
CA GLU A 36 -4.09 -4.85 6.76
C GLU A 36 -3.91 -3.36 6.40
N PHE A 37 -4.35 -2.95 5.21
CA PHE A 37 -4.36 -1.55 4.79
C PHE A 37 -5.13 -0.68 5.80
N ASN A 38 -6.36 -1.08 6.14
CA ASN A 38 -7.21 -0.34 7.07
C ASN A 38 -6.60 -0.27 8.47
N ASP A 39 -5.99 -1.37 8.96
CA ASP A 39 -5.30 -1.41 10.24
C ASP A 39 -4.10 -0.43 10.26
N LYS A 40 -3.35 -0.31 9.16
CA LYS A 40 -2.24 0.66 9.03
C LYS A 40 -2.73 2.09 8.97
N MET A 41 -3.79 2.37 8.21
CA MET A 41 -4.42 3.69 8.15
C MET A 41 -4.92 4.13 9.54
N ALA A 42 -5.52 3.21 10.31
CA ALA A 42 -5.95 3.45 11.68
C ALA A 42 -4.78 3.72 12.65
N GLN A 43 -3.60 3.13 12.39
CA GLN A 43 -2.35 3.44 13.10
C GLN A 43 -1.75 4.81 12.70
N GLY A 44 -2.39 5.55 11.80
CA GLY A 44 -1.97 6.87 11.35
C GLY A 44 -0.94 6.85 10.23
N TRP A 45 -0.78 5.73 9.52
CA TRP A 45 0.02 5.66 8.31
C TRP A 45 -0.66 6.44 7.18
N PHE A 46 0.13 6.87 6.19
CA PHE A 46 -0.36 7.46 4.97
C PHE A 46 -0.33 6.44 3.85
N ALA A 47 -1.31 6.51 2.95
CA ALA A 47 -1.31 5.74 1.72
C ALA A 47 -1.24 6.68 0.52
N ALA A 48 -0.41 6.35 -0.45
CA ALA A 48 -0.38 7.00 -1.75
C ALA A 48 -0.64 5.95 -2.83
N ASP A 49 -1.57 6.22 -3.73
CA ASP A 49 -1.51 5.59 -5.05
C ASP A 49 -0.27 6.19 -5.74
N ILE A 50 0.53 5.34 -6.37
CA ILE A 50 1.71 5.71 -7.18
C ILE A 50 1.62 5.13 -8.60
N SER A 51 0.45 4.61 -8.98
CA SER A 51 0.18 4.09 -10.33
C SER A 51 0.46 5.16 -11.38
N ASP A 52 1.14 4.79 -12.46
CA ASP A 52 1.38 5.65 -13.63
C ASP A 52 1.93 7.06 -13.29
N LYS A 53 2.73 7.19 -12.22
CA LYS A 53 3.32 8.45 -11.70
C LYS A 53 2.30 9.43 -11.10
N ARG A 54 1.12 8.96 -10.71
CA ARG A 54 0.17 9.78 -9.93
C ARG A 54 0.54 9.63 -8.47
N ASP A 55 1.24 10.60 -7.88
CA ASP A 55 1.56 10.59 -6.45
C ASP A 55 0.38 11.17 -5.64
N VAL A 56 -0.71 10.42 -5.51
CA VAL A 56 -1.96 10.89 -4.89
C VAL A 56 -2.22 10.19 -3.58
N LEU A 57 -2.44 10.95 -2.51
CA LEU A 57 -2.85 10.40 -1.22
C LEU A 57 -4.25 9.80 -1.31
N ILE A 58 -4.36 8.54 -0.91
CA ILE A 58 -5.63 7.80 -0.86
C ILE A 58 -6.00 7.48 0.59
N ARG A 59 -7.29 7.35 0.84
CA ARG A 59 -7.84 7.01 2.17
C ARG A 59 -8.53 5.65 2.22
N GLU A 60 -8.86 5.12 1.05
CA GLU A 60 -9.57 3.87 0.87
C GLU A 60 -8.68 2.92 0.07
N PHE A 61 -8.84 1.62 0.33
CA PHE A 61 -8.10 0.59 -0.38
C PHE A 61 -8.63 0.46 -1.81
N ASP A 62 -7.75 0.61 -2.80
CA ASP A 62 -8.06 0.30 -4.20
C ASP A 62 -7.24 -0.93 -4.63
N PRO A 63 -7.90 -2.08 -4.91
CA PRO A 63 -7.21 -3.29 -5.35
C PRO A 63 -6.56 -3.14 -6.74
N ASN A 64 -6.85 -2.07 -7.48
CA ASN A 64 -6.31 -1.81 -8.82
C ASN A 64 -5.13 -0.84 -8.84
N ALA A 65 -4.77 -0.26 -7.69
CA ALA A 65 -3.72 0.73 -7.54
C ALA A 65 -2.38 0.11 -7.09
N GLU A 66 -1.27 0.71 -7.50
CA GLU A 66 0.04 0.51 -6.86
C GLU A 66 0.10 1.41 -5.63
N ILE A 67 -0.21 0.85 -4.45
CA ILE A 67 -0.29 1.61 -3.20
C ILE A 67 1.03 1.56 -2.44
N LEU A 68 1.56 2.74 -2.10
CA LEU A 68 2.66 2.99 -1.19
C LEU A 68 2.13 3.34 0.23
N LEU A 69 2.48 2.55 1.24
CA LEU A 69 2.17 2.83 2.66
C LEU A 69 3.34 3.47 3.39
N ILE A 70 3.18 4.72 3.81
CA ILE A 70 4.21 5.53 4.47
C ILE A 70 3.90 5.60 5.99
N PRO A 71 4.80 5.12 6.87
CA PRO A 71 4.59 5.24 8.31
C PRO A 71 4.62 6.70 8.75
N ARG A 72 3.87 7.03 9.79
CA ARG A 72 3.95 8.35 10.41
C ARG A 72 5.33 8.56 11.00
N VAL A 73 6.11 9.47 10.42
CA VAL A 73 7.38 9.91 11.02
C VAL A 73 7.05 10.82 12.20
N GLN A 74 7.20 10.32 13.42
CA GLN A 74 7.39 11.21 14.58
C GLN A 74 8.83 11.68 14.52
N GLY A 75 9.05 12.94 14.12
CA GLY A 75 10.36 13.58 14.21
C GLY A 75 10.87 13.50 15.65
N GLY A 76 12.12 13.06 15.81
CA GLY A 76 12.75 12.84 17.10
C GLY A 76 12.78 14.11 17.95
N LEU A 77 12.61 13.92 19.26
CA LEU A 77 13.08 14.85 20.28
C LEU A 77 14.60 14.88 20.29
#